data_AF-A0A915YW15-F1
#
_entry.id   AF-A0A915YW15-F1
#
_cell.length_a   1.000
_cell.length_b   1.000
_cell.length_c   1.000
_cell.angle_alpha   90.00
_cell.angle_beta   90.00
_cell.angle_gamma   90.00
#
_symmetry.space_group_name_H-M   'P 1'
#
loop_
_entity.id
_entity.type
_entity.pdbx_description
1 polymer ?
#
loop_
_entity_poly.entity_id
_entity_poly.type
_entity_poly.pdbx_seq_one_letter_code
_entity_poly.pdbx_strand_id
1 'polypeptide(L)'
;MLEYTISAWIMCINEYYEINRDGNYEYEVFNIDNQLKNDMLEFVEANKALGQEQANTSIIQFHHTQAYYISRNVTEEIEKSKNVSESFVQNSELLECVVKI
;
A
#
# COMPACT_ATOMS: atom_id res chain seq x y z
N MET A 1 17.10 21.61 -18.82
CA MET A 1 16.27 22.47 -17.94
C MET A 1 16.03 21.78 -16.60
N LEU A 2 15.43 20.59 -16.56
CA LEU A 2 15.21 19.84 -15.32
C LEU A 2 16.52 19.54 -14.54
N GLU A 3 17.57 19.06 -15.22
CA GLU A 3 18.87 18.79 -14.58
C GLU A 3 19.47 20.05 -13.93
N TYR A 4 19.27 21.22 -14.53
CA TYR A 4 19.71 22.50 -13.99
C TYR A 4 18.91 22.86 -12.73
N THR A 5 17.59 22.72 -12.76
CA THR A 5 16.71 22.93 -11.60
C THR A 5 17.07 22.01 -10.45
N ILE A 6 17.30 20.71 -10.72
CA ILE A 6 17.71 19.73 -9.71
C ILE A 6 19.10 20.08 -9.14
N SER A 7 20.06 20.43 -9.99
CA SER A 7 21.41 20.79 -9.55
C SER A 7 21.40 22.05 -8.67
N ALA A 8 20.61 23.07 -9.06
CA ALA A 8 20.44 24.28 -8.28
C ALA A 8 19.76 23.99 -6.94
N TRP A 9 18.78 23.08 -6.91
CA TRP A 9 18.14 22.67 -5.66
C TRP A 9 19.09 21.95 -4.71
N ILE A 10 19.90 21.01 -5.21
CA ILE A 10 20.92 20.33 -4.41
C ILE A 10 21.92 21.33 -3.84
N MET A 11 22.33 22.33 -4.63
CA MET A 11 23.23 23.39 -4.17
C MET A 11 22.62 24.20 -3.02
N CYS A 12 21.36 24.64 -3.14
CA CYS A 12 20.66 25.34 -2.07
C CYS A 12 20.53 24.48 -0.80
N ILE A 13 20.24 23.18 -0.92
CA ILE A 13 20.18 22.28 0.24
C ILE A 13 21.56 22.19 0.93
N ASN A 14 22.63 22.04 0.16
CA ASN A 14 23.98 21.97 0.71
C ASN A 14 24.35 23.25 1.45
N GLU A 15 24.08 24.42 0.84
CA GLU A 15 24.30 25.72 1.49
C GLU A 15 23.50 25.84 2.79
N TYR A 16 22.24 25.40 2.80
CA TYR A 16 21.41 25.41 4.01
C TYR A 16 22.06 24.63 5.16
N TYR A 17 22.56 23.42 4.88
CA TYR A 17 23.20 22.59 5.91
C TYR A 17 24.58 23.11 6.32
N GLU A 18 25.33 23.76 5.43
CA GLU A 18 26.60 24.39 5.75
C GLU A 18 26.40 25.61 6.67
N ILE A 19 25.41 26.45 6.39
CA ILE A 19 25.13 27.65 7.21
C ILE A 19 24.56 27.25 8.58
N ASN A 20 23.69 26.25 8.63
CA ASN A 20 23.05 25.77 9.88
C ASN A 20 23.80 24.56 10.49
N ARG A 21 25.10 24.44 10.24
CA ARG A 21 25.92 23.28 10.66
C ARG A 21 26.03 23.16 12.18
N ASP A 22 25.88 24.25 12.90
CA ASP A 22 25.85 24.29 14.36
C ASP A 22 24.56 23.67 14.96
N GLY A 23 23.62 23.26 14.11
CA GLY A 23 22.34 22.69 14.50
C GLY A 23 21.29 23.73 14.86
N ASN A 24 21.63 25.03 14.75
CA ASN A 24 20.69 26.12 14.91
C ASN A 24 20.11 26.50 13.55
N TYR A 25 19.01 25.83 13.17
CA TYR A 25 18.30 25.96 11.89
C TYR A 25 17.56 27.29 11.67
N GLU A 26 18.16 28.40 12.06
CA GLU A 26 17.57 29.75 11.99
C GLU A 26 17.85 30.45 10.66
N TYR A 27 18.85 30.01 9.90
CA TYR A 27 19.29 30.71 8.70
C TYR A 27 18.65 30.12 7.43
N GLU A 28 17.97 30.98 6.68
CA GLU A 28 17.54 30.68 5.33
C GLU A 28 18.67 30.92 4.32
N VAL A 29 18.67 30.14 3.23
CA VAL A 29 19.58 30.39 2.11
C VAL A 29 19.08 31.61 1.35
N PHE A 30 19.90 32.66 1.32
CA PHE A 30 19.61 33.88 0.59
C PHE A 30 19.92 33.73 -0.90
N ASN A 31 19.27 34.54 -1.74
CA ASN A 31 19.56 34.65 -3.18
C ASN A 31 19.13 33.44 -4.05
N ILE A 32 18.12 32.67 -3.59
CA ILE A 32 17.44 31.68 -4.42
C ILE A 32 16.50 32.40 -5.38
N ASP A 33 16.55 32.03 -6.66
CA ASP A 33 15.62 32.54 -7.66
C ASP A 33 14.17 32.14 -7.34
N ASN A 34 13.23 33.08 -7.51
CA ASN A 34 11.82 32.85 -7.17
C ASN A 34 11.20 31.72 -7.99
N GLN A 35 11.63 31.52 -9.24
CA GLN A 35 11.16 30.42 -10.06
C GLN A 35 11.63 29.10 -9.48
N LEU A 36 12.92 28.99 -9.15
CA LEU A 36 13.48 27.80 -8.52
C LEU A 36 12.76 27.47 -7.20
N LYS A 37 12.44 28.48 -6.38
CA LYS A 37 11.68 28.29 -5.13
C LYS A 37 10.28 27.73 -5.40
N ASN A 38 9.58 28.24 -6.40
CA ASN A 38 8.25 27.75 -6.78
C ASN A 38 8.31 26.33 -7.35
N ASP A 39 9.29 26.04 -8.22
CA ASP A 39 9.49 24.72 -8.81
C ASP A 39 9.77 23.66 -7.72
N MET A 40 10.60 24.00 -6.72
CA MET A 40 10.85 23.13 -5.57
C MET A 40 9.58 22.89 -4.74
N LEU A 41 8.78 23.94 -4.52
CA LEU A 41 7.54 23.83 -3.75
C LEU A 41 6.54 22.91 -4.46
N GLU A 42 6.32 23.13 -5.75
CA GLU A 42 5.45 22.29 -6.59
C GLU A 42 5.93 20.83 -6.57
N PHE A 43 7.24 20.58 -6.66
CA PHE A 43 7.79 19.23 -6.58
C PHE A 43 7.49 18.56 -5.23
N VAL A 44 7.66 19.27 -4.11
CA VAL A 44 7.36 18.74 -2.77
C VAL A 44 5.87 18.43 -2.61
N GLU A 45 4.99 19.30 -3.11
CA GLU A 45 3.54 19.08 -3.09
C GLU A 45 3.13 17.88 -3.95
N ALA A 46 3.65 17.79 -5.18
CA ALA A 46 3.41 16.66 -6.07
C ALA A 46 3.89 15.34 -5.45
N ASN A 47 5.06 15.32 -4.81
CA ASN A 47 5.58 14.13 -4.14
C ASN A 47 4.72 13.71 -2.93
N LYS A 48 4.19 14.66 -2.15
CA LYS A 48 3.25 14.37 -1.06
C LYS A 48 1.95 13.76 -1.61
N ALA A 49 1.42 14.30 -2.71
CA ALA A 49 0.22 13.77 -3.36
C ALA A 49 0.45 12.35 -3.90
N LEU A 50 1.60 12.10 -4.54
CA LEU A 50 1.97 10.78 -5.05
C LEU A 50 2.10 9.74 -3.92
N GLY A 51 2.73 10.11 -2.79
CA GLY A 51 2.83 9.23 -1.62
C GLY A 51 1.46 8.81 -1.07
N GLN A 52 0.49 9.74 -1.07
CA GLN A 52 -0.88 9.44 -0.67
C GLN A 52 -1.59 8.48 -1.64
N GLU A 53 -1.42 8.67 -2.95
CA GLU A 53 -2.01 7.81 -3.97
C GLU A 53 -1.44 6.38 -3.92
N GLN A 54 -0.13 6.24 -3.72
CA GLN A 54 0.52 4.93 -3.58
C GLN A 54 0.05 4.19 -2.33
N ALA A 55 -0.11 4.89 -1.20
CA ALA A 55 -0.65 4.32 0.03
C ALA A 55 -2.10 3.85 -0.16
N ASN A 56 -2.94 4.66 -0.79
CA ASN A 56 -4.33 4.32 -1.10
C ASN A 56 -4.42 3.09 -2.03
N THR A 57 -3.58 3.02 -3.07
CA THR A 57 -3.52 1.88 -3.99
C THR A 57 -3.11 0.59 -3.26
N SER A 58 -2.10 0.69 -2.39
CA SER A 58 -1.63 -0.43 -1.58
C SER A 58 -2.73 -0.95 -0.62
N ILE A 59 -3.50 -0.04 -0.02
CA ILE A 59 -4.65 -0.35 0.84
C ILE A 59 -5.74 -1.09 0.03
N ILE A 60 -6.10 -0.57 -1.15
CA ILE A 60 -7.12 -1.19 -2.01
C ILE A 60 -6.69 -2.61 -2.42
N GLN A 61 -5.44 -2.77 -2.85
CA GLN A 61 -4.91 -4.08 -3.24
C GLN A 61 -4.87 -5.07 -2.07
N PHE A 62 -4.50 -4.61 -0.88
CA PHE A 62 -4.52 -5.43 0.34
C PHE A 62 -5.94 -5.90 0.68
N HIS A 63 -6.93 -5.00 0.66
CA HIS A 63 -8.33 -5.35 0.93
C HIS A 63 -8.88 -6.35 -0.09
N HIS A 64 -8.58 -6.18 -1.38
CA HIS A 64 -8.98 -7.14 -2.41
C HIS A 64 -8.37 -8.53 -2.17
N THR A 65 -7.09 -8.57 -1.81
CA THR A 65 -6.38 -9.83 -1.51
C THR A 65 -6.96 -10.52 -0.27
N GLN A 66 -7.26 -9.76 0.78
CA GLN A 66 -7.88 -10.29 2.00
C GLN A 66 -9.28 -10.85 1.73
N ALA A 67 -10.12 -10.12 0.98
CA ALA A 67 -11.47 -10.56 0.62
C ALA A 67 -11.45 -11.86 -0.20
N TYR A 68 -10.55 -11.95 -1.19
CA TYR A 68 -10.37 -13.18 -1.98
C TYR A 68 -9.95 -14.35 -1.10
N TYR A 69 -8.98 -14.16 -0.20
CA TYR A 69 -8.51 -15.21 0.69
C TYR A 69 -9.60 -15.72 1.63
N ILE A 70 -10.38 -14.82 2.24
CA ILE A 70 -11.50 -15.18 3.11
C ILE A 70 -12.57 -15.94 2.30
N SER A 71 -12.97 -15.42 1.14
CA SER A 71 -13.97 -16.07 0.27
C SER A 71 -13.54 -17.47 -0.14
N ARG A 72 -12.26 -17.65 -0.46
CA ARG A 72 -11.69 -18.94 -0.83
C ARG A 72 -11.74 -19.92 0.34
N ASN A 73 -11.25 -19.53 1.52
CA ASN A 73 -11.27 -20.39 2.70
C ASN A 73 -12.71 -20.81 3.08
N VAL A 74 -13.66 -19.87 3.05
CA VAL A 74 -15.08 -20.17 3.31
C VAL A 74 -15.62 -21.19 2.31
N THR A 75 -15.30 -21.04 1.02
CA THR A 75 -15.73 -21.97 -0.03
C THR A 75 -15.14 -23.37 0.20
N GLU A 76 -13.84 -23.45 0.52
CA GLU A 76 -13.17 -24.71 0.80
C GLU A 76 -13.78 -25.42 2.03
N GLU A 77 -14.15 -24.70 3.08
CA GLU A 77 -14.83 -25.27 4.25
C GLU A 77 -16.26 -25.74 3.93
N ILE A 78 -17.01 -24.97 3.13
CA ILE A 78 -18.34 -25.39 2.65
C ILE A 78 -18.22 -26.68 1.83
N GLU A 79 -17.26 -26.78 0.92
CA GLU A 79 -17.04 -27.96 0.10
C GLU A 79 -16.68 -29.20 0.95
N LYS A 80 -15.76 -29.05 1.91
CA LYS A 80 -15.45 -30.11 2.89
C LYS A 80 -16.69 -30.57 3.65
N SER A 81 -17.53 -29.63 4.11
CA SER A 81 -18.74 -29.97 4.87
C SER A 81 -19.80 -30.72 4.04
N LYS A 82 -19.94 -30.38 2.75
CA LYS A 82 -20.83 -31.09 1.83
C LYS A 82 -20.41 -32.53 1.65
N ASN A 83 -19.12 -32.76 1.38
CA ASN A 83 -18.55 -34.10 1.22
C ASN A 83 -18.80 -34.98 2.46
N VAL A 84 -18.68 -34.37 3.66
CA VAL A 84 -19.00 -35.05 4.93
C VAL A 84 -20.49 -35.39 5.01
N SER A 85 -21.39 -34.44 4.69
CA SER A 85 -22.84 -34.68 4.74
C SER A 85 -23.30 -35.79 3.78
N GLU A 86 -22.76 -35.83 2.56
CA GLU A 86 -23.07 -36.86 1.56
C GLU A 86 -22.63 -38.25 2.03
N SER A 87 -21.47 -38.35 2.69
CA SER A 87 -21.00 -39.61 3.27
C SER A 87 -21.91 -40.14 4.39
N PHE A 88 -22.48 -39.25 5.22
CA PHE A 88 -23.42 -39.63 6.27
C PHE A 88 -24.77 -40.10 5.70
N VAL A 89 -25.27 -39.43 4.67
CA VAL A 89 -26.51 -39.83 3.97
C VAL A 89 -26.36 -41.22 3.36
N GLN A 90 -25.28 -41.46 2.62
CA GLN A 90 -25.01 -42.78 2.01
C GLN A 90 -24.87 -43.89 3.07
N ASN A 91 -24.18 -43.62 4.17
CA ASN A 91 -24.05 -44.58 5.27
C ASN A 91 -25.40 -44.88 5.95
N SER A 92 -26.28 -43.88 6.08
CA SER A 92 -27.63 -44.06 6.65
C SER A 92 -28.51 -44.94 5.75
N GLU A 93 -28.50 -44.71 4.44
CA GLU A 93 -29.27 -45.51 3.48
C GLU A 93 -28.81 -46.97 3.46
N LEU A 94 -27.50 -47.22 3.56
CA LEU A 94 -26.93 -48.56 3.68
C LEU A 94 -27.40 -49.27 4.96
N LEU A 95 -27.42 -48.58 6.10
CA LEU A 95 -27.90 -49.14 7.37
C LEU A 95 -29.40 -49.47 7.33
N GLU A 96 -30.22 -48.62 6.69
CA GLU A 96 -31.66 -48.86 6.54
C GLU A 96 -31.95 -50.10 5.67
N CYS A 97 -31.11 -50.36 4.66
CA CYS A 97 -31.19 -51.56 3.83
C CYS A 97 -30.87 -52.85 4.61
N VAL A 98 -29.97 -52.79 5.60
CA VAL A 98 -29.55 -53.96 6.40
C VAL A 98 -30.57 -54.33 7.47
N VAL A 99 -31.28 -53.35 8.05
CA VAL A 99 -32.27 -53.59 9.12
C VAL A 99 -33.61 -54.14 8.60
N LYS A 100 -33.89 -54.00 7.30
CA LYS A 100 -35.14 -54.47 6.66
C LYS A 100 -35.09 -55.93 6.14
N ILE A 101 -34.01 -56.68 6.41
CA ILE A 101 -33.86 -58.11 6.07
C ILE A 101 -34.15 -58.96 7.31
#